data_AF-A0A3B0VH07-F1
#
_entry.id   AF-A0A3B0VH07-F1
#
_cell.length_a   1.000
_cell.length_b   1.000
_cell.length_c   1.000
_cell.angle_alpha   90.00
_cell.angle_beta   90.00
_cell.angle_gamma   90.00
#
_symmetry.space_group_name_H-M   'P 1'
#
loop_
_entity.id
_entity.type
_entity.pdbx_description
1 polymer ?
#
loop_
_entity_poly.entity_id
_entity_poly.type
_entity_poly.pdbx_seq_one_letter_code
_entity_poly.pdbx_strand_id
1 'polypeptide(L)'
;MTHSGYATVRHHLAQLGETDRYFGAWLETGGHFNSVEHLLNGRIDAAAIDSTVWDYLLQQQEPPLADKTRLIGSLGPNPSPPMVVSEQVPASQRQQLRQLLLTLHQNPTGQAILASSGVERFTAVSNHAYQSLYKMSQVATASESTSQI
;
A
#
# COMPACT_ATOMS: atom_id res chain seq x y z
N MET A 1 4.54 -0.99 -10.49
CA MET A 1 4.14 -2.01 -9.49
C MET A 1 4.18 -1.44 -8.06
N THR A 2 3.14 -1.67 -7.25
CA THR A 2 3.00 -1.12 -5.88
C THR A 2 3.62 -2.03 -4.82
N HIS A 3 4.01 -1.48 -3.66
CA HIS A 3 4.59 -2.28 -2.58
C HIS A 3 3.59 -3.30 -2.00
N SER A 4 2.41 -2.84 -1.60
CA SER A 4 1.34 -3.65 -0.99
C SER A 4 0.73 -4.68 -1.95
N GLY A 5 0.60 -4.34 -3.23
CA GLY A 5 -0.01 -5.21 -4.24
C GLY A 5 0.94 -6.23 -4.86
N TYR A 6 2.25 -5.98 -4.86
CA TYR A 6 3.22 -6.82 -5.58
C TYR A 6 4.38 -7.27 -4.69
N ALA A 7 5.19 -6.34 -4.18
CA ALA A 7 6.42 -6.67 -3.48
C ALA A 7 6.18 -7.49 -2.20
N THR A 8 5.14 -7.16 -1.43
CA THR A 8 4.82 -7.87 -0.19
C THR A 8 4.36 -9.31 -0.45
N VAL A 9 3.53 -9.55 -1.48
CA VAL A 9 3.06 -10.91 -1.84
C VAL A 9 4.23 -11.78 -2.26
N ARG A 10 5.11 -11.23 -3.10
CA ARG A 10 6.29 -11.94 -3.61
C ARG A 10 7.28 -12.28 -2.52
N HIS A 11 7.52 -11.33 -1.61
CA HIS A 11 8.34 -11.59 -0.42
C HIS A 11 7.74 -12.73 0.43
N HIS A 12 6.42 -12.74 0.62
CA HIS A 12 5.76 -13.81 1.37
C HIS A 12 5.87 -15.17 0.68
N LEU A 13 5.66 -15.26 -0.64
CA LEU A 13 5.88 -16.50 -1.39
C LEU A 13 7.32 -17.00 -1.25
N ALA A 14 8.30 -16.11 -1.38
CA ALA A 14 9.71 -16.48 -1.19
C ALA A 14 10.00 -17.03 0.22
N GLN A 15 9.34 -16.50 1.26
CA GLN A 15 9.45 -17.04 2.63
C GLN A 15 8.85 -18.46 2.76
N LEU A 16 7.86 -18.81 1.94
CA LEU A 16 7.28 -20.15 1.87
C LEU A 16 8.11 -21.11 1.00
N GLY A 17 9.21 -20.64 0.40
CA GLY A 17 9.98 -21.41 -0.59
C GLY A 17 9.31 -21.49 -1.96
N GLU A 18 8.27 -20.67 -2.18
CA GLU A 18 7.50 -20.62 -3.41
C GLU A 18 8.01 -19.54 -4.36
N THR A 19 7.56 -19.61 -5.61
CA THR A 19 7.93 -18.66 -6.67
C THR A 19 6.69 -18.06 -7.33
N ASP A 20 6.90 -17.24 -8.34
CA ASP A 20 5.88 -16.58 -9.15
C ASP A 20 4.93 -17.57 -9.83
N ARG A 21 5.38 -18.82 -9.98
CA ARG A 21 4.60 -19.92 -10.57
C ARG A 21 3.60 -20.54 -9.59
N TYR A 22 3.58 -20.09 -8.32
CA TYR A 22 2.62 -20.55 -7.32
C TYR A 22 1.17 -20.30 -7.76
N PHE A 23 0.93 -19.13 -8.38
CA PHE A 23 -0.35 -18.82 -9.00
C PHE A 23 -0.30 -19.13 -10.51
N GLY A 24 -1.42 -19.59 -11.07
CA GLY A 24 -1.50 -19.91 -12.49
C GLY A 24 -1.29 -18.71 -13.42
N ALA A 25 -1.62 -17.50 -12.95
CA ALA A 25 -1.39 -16.24 -13.68
C ALA A 25 -1.31 -15.04 -12.71
N TRP A 26 -0.63 -13.99 -13.17
CA TRP A 26 -0.61 -12.67 -12.52
C TRP A 26 -1.24 -11.63 -13.44
N LEU A 27 -2.00 -10.70 -12.88
CA LEU A 27 -2.61 -9.59 -13.62
C LEU A 27 -2.31 -8.26 -12.93
N GLU A 28 -1.65 -7.34 -13.63
CA GLU A 28 -1.49 -5.97 -13.17
C GLU A 28 -2.75 -5.16 -13.51
N THR A 29 -3.49 -4.73 -12.48
CA THR A 29 -4.76 -4.01 -12.61
C THR A 29 -4.58 -2.48 -12.59
N GLY A 30 -3.36 -2.00 -12.31
CA GLY A 30 -3.03 -0.57 -12.23
C GLY A 30 -3.49 0.13 -10.94
N GLY A 31 -4.19 -0.54 -10.02
CA GLY A 31 -4.60 0.05 -8.75
C GLY A 31 -5.53 -0.83 -7.91
N HIS A 32 -5.60 -0.55 -6.61
CA HIS A 32 -6.39 -1.34 -5.67
C HIS A 32 -7.89 -1.37 -5.99
N PHE A 33 -8.47 -0.23 -6.41
CA PHE A 33 -9.87 -0.14 -6.81
C PHE A 33 -10.18 -1.07 -8.00
N ASN A 34 -9.32 -1.03 -9.03
CA ASN A 34 -9.45 -1.91 -10.19
C ASN A 34 -9.28 -3.39 -9.81
N SER A 35 -8.36 -3.71 -8.88
CA SER A 35 -8.23 -5.08 -8.37
C SER A 35 -9.51 -5.58 -7.70
N VAL A 36 -10.16 -4.74 -6.87
CA VAL A 36 -11.43 -5.11 -6.25
C VAL A 36 -12.53 -5.26 -7.31
N GLU A 37 -12.61 -4.36 -8.30
CA GLU A 37 -13.56 -4.50 -9.40
C GLU A 37 -13.36 -5.81 -10.19
N HIS A 38 -12.10 -6.17 -10.49
CA HIS A 38 -11.79 -7.43 -11.16
C HIS A 38 -12.18 -8.65 -10.34
N LEU A 39 -11.96 -8.61 -9.01
CA LEU A 39 -12.35 -9.68 -8.09
C LEU A 39 -13.87 -9.85 -8.08
N LEU A 40 -14.63 -8.76 -7.94
CA LEU A 40 -16.10 -8.79 -7.89
C LEU A 40 -16.74 -9.25 -9.20
N ASN A 41 -16.07 -9.00 -10.33
CA ASN A 41 -16.52 -9.44 -11.65
C ASN A 41 -16.01 -10.85 -12.03
N GLY A 42 -15.34 -11.56 -11.10
CA GLY A 42 -14.83 -12.91 -11.34
C GLY A 42 -13.70 -12.99 -12.37
N ARG A 43 -12.99 -11.89 -12.63
CA ARG A 43 -11.84 -11.85 -13.55
C ARG A 43 -10.55 -12.36 -12.91
N ILE A 44 -10.47 -12.33 -11.58
CA ILE A 44 -9.36 -12.83 -10.76
C ILE A 44 -9.93 -13.52 -9.53
N ASP A 45 -9.21 -14.49 -8.98
CA ASP A 45 -9.64 -15.25 -7.80
C ASP A 45 -9.20 -14.63 -6.47
N ALA A 46 -8.12 -13.83 -6.49
CA ALA A 46 -7.55 -13.18 -5.32
C ALA A 46 -6.83 -11.89 -5.68
N ALA A 47 -6.76 -10.95 -4.74
CA ALA A 47 -5.99 -9.72 -4.86
C ALA A 47 -5.37 -9.33 -3.52
N ALA A 48 -4.15 -8.78 -3.55
CA ALA A 48 -3.56 -8.10 -2.41
C ALA A 48 -3.96 -6.61 -2.43
N ILE A 49 -4.62 -6.18 -1.36
CA ILE A 49 -5.15 -4.83 -1.21
C ILE A 49 -4.50 -4.17 0.01
N ASP A 50 -4.11 -2.90 -0.13
CA ASP A 50 -3.65 -2.11 1.01
C ASP A 50 -4.78 -2.01 2.05
N SER A 51 -4.49 -2.28 3.32
CA SER A 51 -5.51 -2.34 4.36
C SER A 51 -6.27 -1.03 4.53
N THR A 52 -5.60 0.12 4.35
CA THR A 52 -6.26 1.43 4.46
C THR A 52 -7.24 1.66 3.30
N VAL A 53 -6.90 1.17 2.10
CA VAL A 53 -7.81 1.19 0.95
C VAL A 53 -8.97 0.21 1.14
N TRP A 54 -8.70 -0.97 1.70
CA TRP A 54 -9.73 -1.95 2.02
C TRP A 54 -10.74 -1.40 3.03
N ASP A 55 -10.27 -0.79 4.12
CA ASP A 55 -11.11 -0.18 5.15
C ASP A 55 -11.95 0.97 4.59
N TYR A 56 -11.38 1.78 3.69
CA TYR A 56 -12.13 2.81 2.97
C TYR A 56 -13.23 2.20 2.09
N LEU A 57 -12.90 1.17 1.32
CA LEU A 57 -13.85 0.52 0.41
C LEU A 57 -15.01 -0.18 1.14
N LEU A 58 -14.75 -0.78 2.31
CA LEU A 58 -15.78 -1.40 3.15
C LEU A 58 -16.84 -0.39 3.61
N GLN A 59 -16.49 0.89 3.76
CA GLN A 59 -17.40 1.94 4.20
C GLN A 59 -18.25 2.53 3.06
N GLN A 60 -17.89 2.27 1.79
CA GLN A 60 -18.47 2.95 0.63
C GLN A 60 -19.35 2.06 -0.25
N GLN A 61 -19.30 0.74 -0.08
CA GLN A 61 -19.94 -0.22 -0.99
C GLN A 61 -21.22 -0.81 -0.42
N GLU A 62 -22.26 -0.89 -1.26
CA GLU A 62 -23.54 -1.54 -0.95
C GLU A 62 -23.90 -2.57 -2.05
N PRO A 63 -24.08 -3.86 -1.72
CA PRO A 63 -23.90 -4.46 -0.40
C PRO A 63 -22.41 -4.52 0.00
N PRO A 64 -22.11 -4.61 1.31
CA PRO A 64 -20.74 -4.59 1.82
C PRO A 64 -19.82 -5.59 1.11
N LEU A 65 -18.58 -5.17 0.82
CA LEU A 65 -17.59 -6.06 0.20
C LEU A 65 -17.33 -7.32 1.02
N ALA A 66 -17.49 -7.25 2.35
CA ALA A 66 -17.36 -8.38 3.25
C ALA A 66 -18.33 -9.53 2.91
N ASP A 67 -19.47 -9.24 2.28
CA ASP A 67 -20.45 -10.26 1.88
C ASP A 67 -20.07 -10.98 0.58
N LYS A 68 -19.20 -10.35 -0.24
CA LYS A 68 -18.78 -10.86 -1.56
C LYS A 68 -17.35 -11.39 -1.58
N THR A 69 -16.60 -11.18 -0.51
CA THR A 69 -15.16 -11.46 -0.44
C THR A 69 -14.80 -12.15 0.86
N ARG A 70 -13.62 -12.76 0.91
CA ARG A 70 -13.09 -13.40 2.12
C ARG A 70 -11.62 -13.03 2.29
N LEU A 71 -11.26 -12.55 3.48
CA LEU A 71 -9.87 -12.32 3.85
C LEU A 71 -9.12 -13.67 3.96
N ILE A 72 -8.12 -13.89 3.11
CA ILE A 72 -7.30 -15.10 3.11
C ILE A 72 -6.05 -15.00 4.00
N GLY A 73 -5.58 -13.77 4.25
CA GLY A 73 -4.40 -13.50 5.06
C GLY A 73 -4.08 -12.01 5.07
N SER A 74 -3.25 -11.60 6.02
CA SER A 74 -2.73 -10.23 6.12
C SER A 74 -1.21 -10.28 6.11
N LEU A 75 -0.59 -9.40 5.31
CA LEU A 75 0.86 -9.37 5.11
C LEU A 75 1.42 -8.05 5.67
N GLY A 76 2.31 -8.14 6.66
CA GLY A 76 2.86 -6.98 7.35
C GLY A 76 3.15 -7.27 8.82
N PRO A 77 3.25 -6.23 9.67
CA PRO A 77 2.97 -4.81 9.37
C PRO A 77 4.06 -4.14 8.52
N ASN A 78 3.65 -3.20 7.67
CA ASN A 78 4.54 -2.33 6.89
C ASN A 78 4.27 -0.86 7.26
N PRO A 79 5.27 0.03 7.23
CA PRO A 79 5.05 1.45 7.48
C PRO A 79 4.17 2.05 6.39
N SER A 80 3.23 2.91 6.79
CA SER A 80 2.34 3.63 5.86
C SER A 80 3.14 4.44 4.83
N PRO A 81 2.63 4.59 3.59
CA PRO A 81 3.31 5.37 2.56
C PRO A 81 3.71 6.77 3.05
N PRO A 82 4.98 7.19 2.86
CA PRO A 82 5.43 8.49 3.33
C PRO A 82 4.94 9.62 2.42
N MET A 83 4.80 10.82 2.99
CA MET A 83 4.77 12.05 2.20
C MET A 83 6.19 12.42 1.78
N VAL A 84 6.42 12.53 0.48
CA VAL A 84 7.71 12.90 -0.10
C VAL A 84 7.61 14.24 -0.84
N VAL A 85 8.71 14.99 -0.85
CA VAL A 85 8.80 16.27 -1.55
C VAL A 85 10.09 16.29 -2.37
N SER A 86 10.01 16.84 -3.58
CA SER A 86 11.17 16.94 -4.48
C SER A 86 12.28 17.80 -3.86
N GLU A 87 13.54 17.40 -4.08
CA GLU A 87 14.71 18.17 -3.69
C GLU A 87 14.84 19.50 -4.44
N GLN A 88 14.11 19.66 -5.55
CA GLN A 88 14.03 20.91 -6.31
C GLN A 88 13.21 22.00 -5.60
N VAL A 89 12.34 21.63 -4.66
CA VAL A 89 11.57 22.60 -3.85
C VAL A 89 12.52 23.28 -2.85
N PRO A 90 12.55 24.62 -2.74
CA PRO A 90 13.42 25.33 -1.80
C PRO A 90 13.35 24.79 -0.37
N ALA A 91 14.51 24.70 0.31
CA ALA A 91 14.60 24.12 1.65
C ALA A 91 13.66 24.79 2.67
N SER A 92 13.48 26.11 2.59
CA SER A 92 12.54 26.86 3.43
C SER A 92 11.10 26.41 3.23
N GLN A 93 10.66 26.20 1.99
CA GLN A 93 9.32 25.71 1.67
C GLN A 93 9.13 24.26 2.14
N ARG A 94 10.14 23.39 1.96
CA ARG A 94 10.10 22.03 2.49
C ARG A 94 9.93 22.00 4.01
N GLN A 95 10.63 22.88 4.73
CA GLN A 95 10.52 23.00 6.18
C GLN A 95 9.14 23.53 6.60
N GLN A 96 8.59 24.51 5.88
CA GLN A 96 7.23 25.03 6.11
C GLN A 96 6.17 23.95 5.91
N LEU A 97 6.23 23.22 4.79
CA LEU A 97 5.31 22.10 4.50
C LEU A 97 5.40 21.02 5.58
N ARG A 98 6.62 20.65 5.97
CA ARG A 98 6.83 19.67 7.05
C ARG A 98 6.20 20.13 8.35
N GLN A 99 6.45 21.38 8.76
CA GLN A 99 5.89 21.91 10.00
C GLN A 99 4.37 21.93 9.95
N LEU A 100 3.78 22.41 8.84
CA LEU A 100 2.33 22.47 8.65
C LEU A 100 1.68 21.09 8.75
N LEU A 101 2.22 20.07 8.09
CA LEU A 101 1.69 18.71 8.16
C LEU A 101 1.80 18.13 9.57
N LEU A 102 2.93 18.35 10.25
CA LEU A 102 3.16 17.85 11.61
C LEU A 102 2.24 18.52 12.64
N THR A 103 1.83 19.77 12.44
CA THR A 103 0.92 20.48 13.35
C THR A 103 -0.52 20.54 12.86
N LEU A 104 -0.85 19.88 11.73
CA LEU A 104 -2.18 19.94 11.13
C LEU A 104 -3.27 19.47 12.11
N HIS A 105 -2.98 18.42 12.87
CA HIS A 105 -3.87 17.85 13.89
C HIS A 105 -4.16 18.79 15.09
N GLN A 106 -3.45 19.90 15.23
CA GLN A 106 -3.54 20.80 16.39
C GLN A 106 -4.66 21.85 16.28
N ASN A 107 -5.34 21.95 15.13
CA ASN A 107 -6.45 22.88 14.95
C ASN A 107 -7.69 22.19 14.33
N PRO A 108 -8.91 22.72 14.55
CA PRO A 108 -10.14 22.06 14.10
C PRO A 108 -10.24 21.85 12.59
N THR A 109 -9.79 22.81 11.78
CA THR A 109 -9.81 22.69 10.32
C THR A 109 -8.91 21.55 9.85
N GLY A 110 -7.70 21.45 10.41
CA GLY A 110 -6.78 20.38 10.08
C GLY A 110 -7.25 19.01 10.56
N GLN A 111 -7.88 18.93 11.74
CA GLN A 111 -8.53 17.70 12.22
C GLN A 111 -9.64 17.23 11.27
N ALA A 112 -10.47 18.14 10.76
CA ALA A 112 -11.52 17.80 9.79
C ALA A 112 -10.95 17.27 8.47
N ILE A 113 -9.87 17.90 7.96
CA ILE A 113 -9.15 17.43 6.76
C ILE A 113 -8.60 16.02 6.99
N LEU A 114 -7.89 15.81 8.09
CA LEU A 114 -7.31 14.53 8.48
C LEU A 114 -8.37 13.43 8.57
N ALA A 115 -9.47 13.70 9.28
CA ALA A 115 -10.60 12.77 9.42
C ALA A 115 -11.24 12.40 8.07
N SER A 116 -11.42 13.36 7.17
CA SER A 116 -11.97 13.11 5.83
C SER A 116 -11.10 12.17 4.97
N SER A 117 -9.81 12.06 5.30
CA SER A 117 -8.85 11.18 4.64
C SER A 117 -8.56 9.88 5.40
N GLY A 118 -9.21 9.65 6.55
CA GLY A 118 -8.94 8.51 7.41
C GLY A 118 -7.56 8.55 8.09
N VAL A 119 -6.92 9.73 8.17
CA VAL A 119 -5.61 9.92 8.80
C VAL A 119 -5.80 10.55 10.17
N GLU A 120 -5.11 10.04 11.19
CA GLU A 120 -5.15 10.64 12.53
C GLU A 120 -4.23 11.87 12.64
N ARG A 121 -2.97 11.70 12.21
CA ARG A 121 -1.93 12.74 12.21
C ARG A 121 -0.74 12.34 11.36
N PHE A 122 0.07 13.33 10.97
CA PHE A 122 1.40 13.07 10.44
C PHE A 122 2.43 13.00 11.57
N THR A 123 3.46 12.17 11.38
CA THR A 123 4.61 12.10 12.28
C THR A 123 5.91 12.22 11.51
N ALA A 124 6.93 12.72 12.17
CA ALA A 124 8.27 12.78 11.62
C ALA A 124 8.82 11.35 11.48
N VAL A 125 9.21 10.98 10.26
CA VAL A 125 9.89 9.72 9.95
C VAL A 125 11.27 9.99 9.37
N SER A 126 12.15 9.00 9.45
CA SER A 126 13.44 8.96 8.77
C SER A 126 13.44 7.84 7.74
N ASN A 127 14.39 7.89 6.79
CA ASN A 127 14.55 6.83 5.79
C ASN A 127 14.76 5.44 6.41
N HIS A 128 15.29 5.38 7.64
CA HIS A 128 15.47 4.12 8.37
C HIS A 128 14.15 3.35 8.57
N ALA A 129 13.04 4.06 8.80
CA ALA A 129 11.72 3.45 9.01
C ALA A 129 11.26 2.60 7.80
N TYR A 130 11.79 2.88 6.60
CA TYR A 130 11.40 2.23 5.36
C TYR A 130 12.46 1.24 4.82
N GLN A 131 13.56 1.02 5.56
CA GLN A 131 14.65 0.13 5.12
C GLN A 131 14.20 -1.30 4.86
N SER A 132 13.26 -1.82 5.65
CA SER A 132 12.67 -3.15 5.45
C SER A 132 12.00 -3.28 4.08
N LEU A 133 11.31 -2.22 3.63
CA LEU A 133 10.60 -2.24 2.36
C LEU A 133 11.55 -2.33 1.17
N TYR A 134 12.72 -1.67 1.23
CA TYR A 134 13.75 -1.79 0.21
C TYR A 134 14.31 -3.21 0.12
N LYS A 135 14.53 -3.88 1.26
CA LYS A 135 14.97 -5.28 1.29
C LYS A 135 13.92 -6.20 0.69
N MET A 136 12.65 -5.99 1.03
CA MET A 136 11.53 -6.75 0.47
C MET A 136 11.43 -6.57 -1.05
N SER A 137 11.57 -5.34 -1.56
CA SER A 137 11.54 -5.08 -3.00
C SER A 137 12.70 -5.73 -3.74
N GLN A 138 13.90 -5.79 -3.15
CA GLN A 138 15.06 -6.47 -3.76
C GLN A 138 14.83 -7.98 -3.91
N VAL A 139 14.24 -8.62 -2.89
CA VAL A 139 13.87 -10.04 -2.95
C VAL A 139 12.81 -10.28 -4.03
N ALA A 140 11.81 -9.39 -4.11
CA ALA A 140 10.78 -9.48 -5.15
C ALA A 140 11.39 -9.37 -6.56
N THR A 141 12.28 -8.41 -6.81
CA THR A 141 12.93 -8.25 -8.13
C THR A 141 13.92 -9.37 -8.46
N ALA A 142 14.64 -9.93 -7.47
CA ALA A 142 15.60 -11.01 -7.71
C ALA A 142 14.92 -12.31 -8.18
N SER A 143 13.65 -12.53 -7.83
CA SER A 143 12.86 -13.65 -8.32
C SER A 143 12.37 -13.49 -9.78
N GLU A 144 12.40 -12.27 -10.35
CA GLU A 144 12.08 -12.03 -11.77
C GLU A 144 13.20 -12.54 -12.70
N SER A 145 14.47 -12.34 -12.32
CA SER A 145 15.63 -12.69 -13.15
C SER A 145 15.83 -14.20 -13.32
N THR A 146 15.29 -15.02 -12.42
CA THR A 146 15.40 -16.49 -12.49
C THR A 146 14.32 -17.12 -13.38
N SER A 147 13.31 -16.34 -13.81
CA SER A 147 12.23 -16.82 -14.69
C SER A 147 12.45 -16.52 -16.18
N GLN A 148 13.60 -15.93 -16.56
CA GLN A 148 13.97 -15.66 -17.96
C GLN A 148 15.03 -16.62 -18.55
N ILE A 149 15.28 -17.77 -17.90
CA ILE A 149 16.19 -18.82 -18.41
C ILE A 149 15.43 -20.12 -18.62
#